data_AF-A0A267FMS1-F1
#
_entry.id   AF-A0A267FMS1-F1
#
_cell.length_a   1.000
_cell.length_b   1.000
_cell.length_c   1.000
_cell.angle_alpha   90.00
_cell.angle_beta   90.00
_cell.angle_gamma   90.00
#
_symmetry.space_group_name_H-M   'P 1'
#
loop_
_entity.id
_entity.type
_entity.pdbx_description
1 polymer ?
#
loop_
_entity_poly.entity_id
_entity_poly.type
_entity_poly.pdbx_seq_one_letter_code
_entity_poly.pdbx_strand_id
1 'polypeptide(L)'
;PKMSKAANTLVTTNNATYIDPRFMPGYRGHVPAMKFDYGETYGNHTAKYFQDYRSEVLNSSKTPYADRGGVFPTFYSHNPETVIGNRSRTRDRYLDRAHYELHNRDFDRTQELKRFSALSDSHRECYKDKTGTLKPVSEFQLPSSNEQVVEERLGY
;
A
#
# COMPACT_ATOMS: atom_id res chain seq x y z
N PRO A 1 -62.75 -16.88 31.11
CA PRO A 1 -61.77 -17.83 31.68
C PRO A 1 -60.35 -17.24 31.72
N LYS A 2 -59.89 -16.79 32.90
CA LYS A 2 -58.49 -16.35 33.11
C LYS A 2 -57.64 -17.59 33.39
N MET A 3 -56.79 -17.95 32.44
CA MET A 3 -55.82 -19.02 32.60
C MET A 3 -54.63 -18.47 33.40
N SER A 4 -54.44 -18.94 34.64
CA SER A 4 -53.30 -18.58 35.48
C SER A 4 -52.02 -19.15 34.86
N LYS A 5 -51.09 -18.28 34.47
CA LYS A 5 -49.76 -18.71 34.01
C LYS A 5 -48.94 -19.15 35.23
N ALA A 6 -48.20 -20.26 35.08
CA ALA A 6 -47.35 -20.79 36.14
C ALA A 6 -46.27 -19.76 36.55
N ALA A 7 -46.04 -19.65 37.86
CA ALA A 7 -44.90 -18.92 38.42
C ALA A 7 -43.61 -19.47 37.80
N ASN A 8 -42.79 -18.60 37.21
CA ASN A 8 -41.53 -18.88 36.45
C ASN A 8 -41.63 -18.88 34.91
N THR A 9 -42.70 -18.38 34.30
CA THR A 9 -42.67 -18.13 32.84
C THR A 9 -41.99 -16.78 32.55
N LEU A 10 -40.73 -16.80 32.11
CA LEU A 10 -40.02 -15.60 31.63
C LEU A 10 -40.69 -15.08 30.36
N VAL A 11 -41.49 -14.02 30.48
CA VAL A 11 -42.08 -13.32 29.32
C VAL A 11 -41.02 -12.37 28.77
N THR A 12 -40.19 -12.86 27.85
CA THR A 12 -39.29 -12.02 27.05
C THR A 12 -39.98 -11.66 25.73
N THR A 13 -39.83 -10.42 25.29
CA THR A 13 -40.32 -9.94 23.99
C THR A 13 -39.38 -10.31 22.84
N ASN A 14 -38.17 -10.78 23.14
CA ASN A 14 -37.16 -11.15 22.15
C ASN A 14 -36.92 -12.67 22.20
N ASN A 15 -37.44 -13.39 21.21
CA ASN A 15 -37.08 -14.78 20.98
C ASN A 15 -35.77 -14.76 20.19
N ALA A 16 -34.68 -15.29 20.74
CA ALA A 16 -33.37 -15.31 20.07
C ALA A 16 -33.37 -16.32 18.92
N THR A 17 -34.05 -15.98 17.83
CA THR A 17 -34.01 -16.74 16.58
C THR A 17 -32.65 -16.55 15.93
N TYR A 18 -32.06 -17.63 15.42
CA TYR A 18 -30.83 -17.59 14.63
C TYR A 18 -30.97 -16.57 13.50
N ILE A 19 -30.14 -15.53 13.52
CA ILE A 19 -30.01 -14.56 12.44
C ILE A 19 -28.80 -14.99 11.63
N ASP A 20 -29.01 -15.30 10.35
CA ASP A 20 -27.91 -15.63 9.44
C ASP A 20 -26.85 -14.51 9.47
N PRO A 21 -25.55 -14.83 9.57
CA PRO A 21 -24.49 -13.83 9.64
C PRO A 21 -24.55 -12.77 8.52
N ARG A 22 -25.13 -13.08 7.37
CA ARG A 22 -25.32 -12.15 6.25
C ARG A 22 -26.29 -11.00 6.56
N PHE A 23 -27.22 -11.19 7.49
CA PHE A 23 -28.17 -10.15 7.92
C PHE A 23 -27.67 -9.38 9.15
N MET A 24 -26.59 -9.84 9.78
CA MET A 24 -25.99 -9.14 10.88
C MET A 24 -25.05 -8.03 10.38
N PRO A 25 -25.21 -6.79 10.86
CA PRO A 25 -24.25 -5.73 10.58
C PRO A 25 -22.84 -6.15 11.02
N GLY A 26 -21.83 -5.80 10.21
CA GLY A 26 -20.42 -6.13 10.51
C GLY A 26 -19.92 -5.45 11.79
N TYR A 27 -20.34 -4.21 12.04
CA TYR A 27 -20.09 -3.50 13.30
C TYR A 27 -21.20 -3.80 14.30
N ARG A 28 -20.84 -4.05 15.57
CA ARG A 28 -21.80 -4.36 16.67
C ARG A 28 -21.60 -3.50 17.92
N GLY A 29 -20.73 -2.49 17.85
CA GLY A 29 -20.41 -1.62 18.97
C GLY A 29 -21.45 -0.53 19.20
N HIS A 30 -21.08 0.55 19.88
CA HIS A 30 -21.95 1.71 20.07
C HIS A 30 -21.68 2.76 18.97
N VAL A 31 -22.75 3.29 18.36
CA VAL A 31 -22.65 4.47 17.48
C VAL A 31 -23.29 5.67 18.16
N PRO A 32 -22.54 6.77 18.37
CA PRO A 32 -23.07 8.01 18.93
C PRO A 32 -24.25 8.55 18.12
N ALA A 33 -25.18 9.20 18.81
CA ALA A 33 -26.38 9.84 18.23
C ALA A 33 -27.36 8.92 17.46
N MET A 34 -27.06 7.63 17.26
CA MET A 34 -27.94 6.70 16.52
C MET A 34 -29.38 6.65 17.06
N LYS A 35 -29.57 6.81 18.37
CA LYS A 35 -30.89 6.81 19.00
C LYS A 35 -31.80 7.98 18.58
N PHE A 36 -31.27 9.00 17.93
CA PHE A 36 -32.01 10.17 17.47
C PHE A 36 -32.30 10.12 15.96
N ASP A 37 -31.71 9.16 15.25
CA ASP A 37 -31.81 9.02 13.81
C ASP A 37 -32.60 7.75 13.47
N TYR A 38 -33.58 7.86 12.57
CA TYR A 38 -34.52 6.78 12.27
C TYR A 38 -34.70 6.64 10.76
N GLY A 39 -35.12 5.44 10.31
CA GLY A 39 -35.41 5.17 8.89
C GLY A 39 -34.29 4.48 8.12
N GLU A 40 -33.14 4.23 8.75
CA GLU A 40 -32.03 3.46 8.17
C GLU A 40 -31.78 2.16 8.96
N THR A 41 -31.18 1.16 8.30
CA THR A 41 -30.70 -0.04 9.01
C THR A 41 -29.48 0.30 9.85
N TYR A 42 -29.26 -0.45 10.93
CA TYR A 42 -28.08 -0.29 11.78
C TYR A 42 -26.78 -0.29 10.96
N GLY A 43 -26.65 -1.23 10.01
CA GLY A 43 -25.49 -1.31 9.12
C GLY A 43 -25.24 -0.01 8.34
N ASN A 44 -26.26 0.54 7.69
CA ASN A 44 -26.14 1.77 6.90
C ASN A 44 -25.76 2.96 7.79
N HIS A 45 -26.42 3.12 8.93
CA HIS A 45 -26.16 4.22 9.86
C HIS A 45 -24.72 4.19 10.37
N THR A 46 -24.23 3.02 10.77
CA THR A 46 -22.85 2.87 11.26
C THR A 46 -21.81 3.13 10.17
N ALA A 47 -22.08 2.70 8.94
CA ALA A 47 -21.20 2.94 7.80
C ALA A 47 -21.14 4.44 7.46
N LYS A 48 -22.28 5.13 7.45
CA LYS A 48 -22.39 6.58 7.25
C LYS A 48 -21.59 7.33 8.32
N TYR A 49 -21.87 7.07 9.60
CA TYR A 49 -21.18 7.70 10.73
C TYR A 49 -19.66 7.56 10.64
N PHE A 50 -19.16 6.35 10.34
CA PHE A 50 -17.73 6.11 10.20
C PHE A 50 -17.10 6.93 9.06
N GLN A 51 -17.77 7.02 7.91
CA GLN A 51 -17.28 7.81 6.77
C GLN A 51 -17.30 9.30 7.08
N ASP A 52 -18.36 9.80 7.71
CA ASP A 52 -18.49 11.20 8.09
C ASP A 52 -17.38 11.59 9.08
N TYR A 53 -17.21 10.81 10.16
CA TYR A 53 -16.14 11.01 11.14
C TYR A 53 -14.75 11.01 10.47
N ARG A 54 -14.48 10.02 9.62
CA ARG A 54 -13.21 9.93 8.89
C ARG A 54 -12.98 11.16 8.00
N SER A 55 -14.01 11.61 7.30
CA SER A 55 -13.92 12.79 6.42
C SER A 55 -13.68 14.07 7.21
N GLU A 56 -14.34 14.25 8.35
CA GLU A 56 -14.17 15.41 9.23
C GLU A 56 -12.74 15.47 9.81
N VAL A 57 -12.24 14.33 10.29
CA VAL A 57 -10.87 14.21 10.79
C VAL A 57 -9.85 14.50 9.68
N LEU A 58 -10.05 13.99 8.46
CA LEU A 58 -9.13 14.24 7.36
C LEU A 58 -9.18 15.70 6.89
N ASN A 59 -10.38 16.29 6.76
CA ASN A 59 -10.54 17.68 6.36
C ASN A 59 -9.93 18.67 7.38
N SER A 60 -10.01 18.34 8.67
CA SER A 60 -9.41 19.16 9.74
C SER A 60 -7.93 18.88 9.96
N SER A 61 -7.42 17.74 9.50
CA SER A 61 -6.00 17.41 9.64
C SER A 61 -5.13 18.34 8.77
N LYS A 62 -4.20 19.04 9.42
CA LYS A 62 -3.13 19.76 8.74
C LYS A 62 -1.97 18.80 8.54
N THR A 63 -1.49 18.68 7.31
CA THR A 63 -0.23 17.97 7.04
C THR A 63 0.84 18.99 6.67
N PRO A 64 2.14 18.72 6.89
CA PRO A 64 3.21 19.61 6.44
C PRO A 64 3.21 19.86 4.93
N TYR A 65 2.49 19.02 4.16
CA TYR A 65 2.44 19.03 2.71
C TYR A 65 1.16 19.65 2.14
N ALA A 66 0.18 19.99 2.99
CA ALA A 66 -1.07 20.62 2.57
C ALA A 66 -1.78 21.37 3.71
N ASP A 67 -2.19 22.61 3.44
CA ASP A 67 -2.90 23.49 4.37
C ASP A 67 -4.34 23.01 4.69
N ARG A 68 -4.88 22.13 3.86
CA ARG A 68 -6.15 21.42 4.04
C ARG A 68 -5.90 19.95 3.75
N GLY A 69 -6.34 19.06 4.64
CA GLY A 69 -6.15 17.63 4.45
C GLY A 69 -6.83 17.10 3.18
N GLY A 70 -6.43 15.90 2.76
CA GLY A 70 -6.85 15.32 1.48
C GLY A 70 -8.36 15.04 1.38
N VAL A 71 -8.88 15.02 0.15
CA VAL A 71 -10.29 14.70 -0.15
C VAL A 71 -10.48 13.19 -0.24
N PHE A 72 -11.34 12.61 0.60
CA PHE A 72 -11.69 11.19 0.52
C PHE A 72 -13.08 10.98 -0.12
N PRO A 73 -13.17 10.20 -1.20
CA PRO A 73 -14.44 9.93 -1.87
C PRO A 73 -15.36 9.06 -1.01
N THR A 74 -16.63 9.41 -0.90
CA THR A 74 -17.63 8.64 -0.14
C THR A 74 -18.98 8.59 -0.85
N PHE A 75 -19.84 7.63 -0.51
CA PHE A 75 -21.23 7.57 -0.98
C PHE A 75 -22.18 8.46 -0.16
N TYR A 76 -21.81 8.77 1.09
CA TYR A 76 -22.73 9.34 2.08
C TYR A 76 -22.56 10.86 2.27
N SER A 77 -21.78 11.52 1.42
CA SER A 77 -21.58 12.97 1.50
C SER A 77 -22.67 13.72 0.74
N HIS A 78 -23.04 14.90 1.25
CA HIS A 78 -23.92 15.84 0.55
C HIS A 78 -23.15 16.79 -0.39
N ASN A 79 -21.82 16.75 -0.38
CA ASN A 79 -20.97 17.57 -1.25
C ASN A 79 -20.71 16.83 -2.58
N PRO A 80 -21.19 17.36 -3.73
CA PRO A 80 -21.09 16.70 -5.03
C PRO A 80 -19.66 16.39 -5.48
N GLU A 81 -18.67 17.17 -5.05
CA GLU A 81 -17.25 16.99 -5.39
C GLU A 81 -16.66 15.72 -4.76
N THR A 82 -17.18 15.32 -3.61
CA THR A 82 -16.69 14.17 -2.83
C THR A 82 -17.47 12.89 -3.07
N VAL A 83 -18.66 12.99 -3.70
CA VAL A 83 -19.54 11.84 -3.90
C VAL A 83 -18.99 10.94 -5.01
N ILE A 84 -18.78 9.66 -4.70
CA ILE A 84 -18.21 8.66 -5.64
C ILE A 84 -18.98 8.62 -6.97
N GLY A 85 -20.32 8.75 -6.93
CA GLY A 85 -21.15 8.75 -8.13
C GLY A 85 -20.82 9.87 -9.12
N ASN A 86 -20.49 11.07 -8.64
CA ASN A 86 -20.24 12.24 -9.49
C ASN A 86 -18.80 12.30 -10.00
N ARG A 87 -17.81 11.85 -9.21
CA ARG A 87 -16.38 11.84 -9.61
C ARG A 87 -16.11 11.01 -10.85
N SER A 88 -16.90 9.96 -11.06
CA SER A 88 -16.79 9.17 -12.29
C SER A 88 -17.25 9.94 -13.53
N ARG A 89 -18.05 11.00 -13.40
CA ARG A 89 -18.70 11.70 -14.52
C ARG A 89 -17.97 12.99 -14.91
N THR A 90 -17.07 13.50 -14.06
CA THR A 90 -16.28 14.72 -14.30
C THR A 90 -14.85 14.40 -14.73
N ARG A 91 -14.08 15.43 -15.12
CA ARG A 91 -12.65 15.29 -15.43
C ARG A 91 -11.81 14.93 -14.22
N ASP A 92 -12.35 15.03 -13.01
CA ASP A 92 -11.64 14.73 -11.76
C ASP A 92 -11.27 13.25 -11.63
N ARG A 93 -11.91 12.37 -12.42
CA ARG A 93 -11.49 10.97 -12.57
C ARG A 93 -9.99 10.81 -12.87
N TYR A 94 -9.37 11.79 -13.54
CA TYR A 94 -7.96 11.77 -13.89
C TYR A 94 -7.03 12.30 -12.79
N LEU A 95 -7.54 13.06 -11.81
CA LEU A 95 -6.72 13.64 -10.73
C LEU A 95 -6.19 12.58 -9.76
N ASP A 96 -6.96 11.49 -9.56
CA ASP A 96 -6.63 10.43 -8.60
C ASP A 96 -6.07 9.17 -9.26
N ARG A 97 -5.68 9.26 -10.54
CA ARG A 97 -5.05 8.13 -11.22
C ARG A 97 -3.66 7.93 -10.63
N ALA A 98 -3.41 6.75 -10.06
CA ALA A 98 -2.06 6.34 -9.73
C ALA A 98 -1.19 6.34 -11.02
N HIS A 99 -0.18 7.21 -11.03
CA HIS A 99 0.80 7.27 -12.09
C HIS A 99 1.85 6.19 -11.82
N TYR A 100 1.79 5.11 -12.59
CA TYR A 100 2.82 4.09 -12.60
C TYR A 100 3.72 4.34 -13.80
N GLU A 101 5.01 4.50 -13.54
CA GLU A 101 6.03 4.49 -14.57
C GLU A 101 6.78 3.17 -14.48
N LEU A 102 6.86 2.46 -15.61
CA LEU A 102 7.71 1.26 -15.70
C LEU A 102 9.15 1.72 -15.93
N HIS A 103 9.99 1.62 -14.91
CA HIS A 103 11.42 1.83 -15.06
C HIS A 103 12.06 0.55 -15.60
N ASN A 104 12.18 0.44 -16.92
CA ASN A 104 12.95 -0.64 -17.58
C ASN A 104 14.47 -0.44 -17.44
N ARG A 105 14.93 0.53 -16.63
CA ARG A 105 16.35 0.79 -16.39
C ARG A 105 16.77 0.06 -15.11
N ASP A 106 17.50 -1.02 -15.30
CA ASP A 106 18.20 -1.70 -14.22
C ASP A 106 19.41 -0.87 -13.80
N PHE A 107 19.31 -0.21 -12.64
CA PHE A 107 20.35 0.67 -12.13
C PHE A 107 21.64 -0.10 -11.84
N ASP A 108 21.54 -1.29 -11.27
CA ASP A 108 22.69 -2.11 -10.90
C ASP A 108 23.44 -2.55 -12.16
N ARG A 109 22.72 -3.03 -13.18
CA ARG A 109 23.31 -3.36 -14.48
C ARG A 109 23.98 -2.15 -15.13
N THR A 110 23.39 -0.96 -15.05
CA THR A 110 24.02 0.24 -15.63
C THR A 110 25.32 0.61 -14.90
N GLN A 111 25.41 0.41 -13.59
CA GLN A 111 26.64 0.63 -12.85
C GLN A 111 27.70 -0.42 -13.19
N GLU A 112 27.30 -1.68 -13.29
CA GLU A 112 28.18 -2.79 -13.65
C GLU A 112 28.85 -2.54 -15.00
N LEU A 113 28.07 -2.16 -16.03
CA LEU A 113 28.60 -1.86 -17.36
C LEU A 113 29.58 -0.68 -17.36
N LYS A 114 29.29 0.37 -16.59
CA LYS A 114 30.21 1.52 -16.44
C LYS A 114 31.52 1.10 -15.79
N ARG A 115 31.45 0.30 -14.72
CA ARG A 115 32.63 -0.23 -14.04
C ARG A 115 33.46 -1.13 -14.96
N PHE A 116 32.80 -2.01 -15.71
CA PHE A 116 33.46 -2.88 -16.68
C PHE A 116 34.18 -2.09 -17.78
N SER A 117 33.54 -1.04 -18.32
CA SER A 117 34.17 -0.14 -19.29
C SER A 117 35.41 0.53 -18.70
N ALA A 118 35.31 1.08 -17.49
CA ALA A 118 36.43 1.75 -16.83
C ALA A 118 37.62 0.81 -16.56
N LEU A 119 37.35 -0.43 -16.14
CA LEU A 119 38.38 -1.45 -15.97
C LEU A 119 39.03 -1.84 -17.31
N SER A 120 38.23 -1.95 -18.36
CA SER A 120 38.74 -2.26 -19.71
C SER A 120 39.68 -1.17 -20.21
N ASP A 121 39.31 0.10 -19.98
CA ASP A 121 40.12 1.26 -20.37
C ASP A 121 41.42 1.30 -19.57
N SER A 122 41.39 1.10 -18.26
CA SER A 122 42.61 1.04 -17.45
C SER A 122 43.54 -0.10 -17.88
N HIS A 123 42.99 -1.27 -18.18
CA HIS A 123 43.77 -2.41 -18.70
C HIS A 123 44.43 -2.08 -20.05
N ARG A 124 43.74 -1.33 -20.94
CA ARG A 124 44.31 -0.85 -22.21
C ARG A 124 45.47 0.13 -21.99
N GLU A 125 45.36 1.02 -21.02
CA GLU A 125 46.43 1.97 -20.69
C GLU A 125 47.71 1.26 -20.19
N CYS A 126 47.59 0.15 -19.46
CA CYS A 126 48.75 -0.65 -19.03
C CYS A 126 49.60 -1.13 -20.22
N TYR A 127 48.99 -1.53 -21.35
CA TYR A 127 49.75 -1.96 -22.54
C TYR A 127 50.45 -0.80 -23.27
N LYS A 128 50.00 0.44 -23.07
CA LYS A 128 50.61 1.62 -23.69
C LYS A 128 51.85 2.09 -22.92
N ASP A 129 51.96 1.74 -21.64
CA ASP A 129 53.08 2.15 -20.79
C ASP A 129 54.37 1.38 -21.13
N LYS A 130 55.46 2.12 -21.33
CA LYS A 130 56.81 1.57 -21.56
C LYS A 130 57.72 1.73 -20.35
N THR A 131 57.29 2.51 -19.36
CA THR A 131 58.07 2.83 -18.15
C THR A 131 57.99 1.74 -17.10
N GLY A 132 56.98 0.85 -17.19
CA GLY A 132 56.76 -0.24 -16.25
C GLY A 132 56.26 0.23 -14.89
N THR A 133 55.73 1.45 -14.81
CA THR A 133 55.31 2.05 -13.55
C THR A 133 53.83 1.79 -13.26
N LEU A 134 53.01 1.59 -14.30
CA LEU A 134 51.60 1.27 -14.15
C LEU A 134 51.40 -0.22 -13.84
N LYS A 135 50.57 -0.51 -12.84
CA LYS A 135 50.23 -1.89 -12.44
C LYS A 135 49.12 -2.45 -13.35
N PRO A 136 49.23 -3.72 -13.81
CA PRO A 136 48.19 -4.36 -14.61
C PRO A 136 46.92 -4.59 -13.79
N VAL A 137 45.78 -4.55 -14.48
CA VAL A 137 44.45 -4.84 -13.92
C VAL A 137 44.29 -6.35 -13.73
N SER A 138 43.85 -6.78 -12.54
CA SER A 138 43.74 -8.19 -12.17
C SER A 138 42.52 -8.92 -12.75
N GLU A 139 41.56 -8.18 -13.28
CA GLU A 139 40.24 -8.67 -13.65
C GLU A 139 40.22 -9.37 -15.03
N PHE A 140 41.15 -9.03 -15.92
CA PHE A 140 41.23 -9.61 -17.26
C PHE A 140 42.35 -10.66 -17.32
N GLN A 141 42.10 -11.82 -16.73
CA GLN A 141 43.04 -12.94 -16.77
C GLN A 141 42.63 -13.93 -17.86
N LEU A 142 43.63 -14.44 -18.60
CA LEU A 142 43.41 -15.60 -19.44
C LEU A 142 43.16 -16.82 -18.54
N PRO A 143 42.22 -17.71 -18.91
CA PRO A 143 42.01 -18.92 -18.13
C PRO A 143 43.27 -19.76 -18.15
N SER A 144 43.87 -19.96 -16.98
CA SER A 144 44.97 -20.90 -16.77
C SER A 144 44.43 -22.31 -16.53
N SER A 145 45.30 -23.31 -16.66
CA SER A 145 44.93 -24.68 -16.35
C SER A 145 44.61 -24.83 -14.86
N ASN A 146 43.69 -25.73 -14.51
CA ASN A 146 43.31 -25.94 -13.10
C ASN A 146 44.53 -26.32 -12.22
N GLU A 147 45.50 -27.04 -12.78
CA GLU A 147 46.74 -27.42 -12.08
C GLU A 147 47.54 -26.17 -11.67
N GLN A 148 47.74 -25.23 -12.61
CA GLN A 148 48.44 -23.96 -12.36
C GLN A 148 47.70 -23.08 -11.34
N VAL A 149 46.37 -23.02 -11.41
CA VAL A 149 45.56 -22.27 -10.42
C VAL A 149 45.74 -22.85 -9.01
N VAL A 150 45.81 -24.18 -8.89
CA VAL A 150 46.00 -24.87 -7.61
C VAL A 150 47.41 -24.63 -7.07
N GLU A 151 48.44 -24.67 -7.93
CA GLU A 151 49.83 -24.36 -7.56
C GLU A 151 49.98 -22.91 -7.05
N GLU A 152 49.47 -21.91 -7.78
CA GLU A 152 49.53 -20.50 -7.37
C GLU A 152 48.79 -20.24 -6.05
N ARG A 153 47.67 -20.93 -5.82
CA ARG A 153 46.86 -20.76 -4.59
C ARG A 153 47.46 -21.44 -3.37
N LEU A 154 48.22 -22.52 -3.57
CA LEU A 154 48.95 -23.24 -2.53
C LEU A 154 50.36 -22.68 -2.28
N GLY A 155 50.83 -21.76 -3.14
CA GLY A 155 52.08 -21.03 -2.97
C GLY A 155 53.34 -21.84 -3.23
N TYR A 156 53.25 -22.85 -4.12
CA TYR A 156 54.39 -23.63 -4.59
C TYR A 156 55.09 -22.97 -5.77
#